data_AF-A0A1X0P9M1-F1
#
_entry.id   AF-A0A1X0P9M1-F1
#
_cell.length_a   1.000
_cell.length_b   1.000
_cell.length_c   1.000
_cell.angle_alpha   90.00
_cell.angle_beta   90.00
_cell.angle_gamma   90.00
#
_symmetry.space_group_name_H-M   'P 1'
#
loop_
_entity.id
_entity.type
_entity.pdbx_description
1 polymer ?
#
loop_
_entity_poly.entity_id
_entity_poly.type
_entity_poly.pdbx_seq_one_letter_code
_entity_poly.pdbx_strand_id
1 'polypeptide(L)'
;MHTFYTIRYPSSTAAKGIGDGLPIRVTNKAMESLLFCIVHSIEFQSPLQPLKPHLSSTNSTNSKNNSSNEEEYVVPVVNTSLLLGNVTYVARSDHNQTLLISLRKAVDAACAIPIPEKKNQVPFELRVRLLRRQRGWLWHESRPLVEWVFRMIKTREEFSFPSSHTDSSEQQQRQGQGQQQRLMPHLSSKKTSAFAGSQTRIQEEGIVYSNDPNQIRSVLQFILKHSYEAIDLNSYSDFRSGELIFDVSVQEVS
;
A
#
# COMPACT_ATOMS: atom_id res chain seq x y z
N MET A 1 -8.88 14.72 -27.49
CA MET A 1 -9.37 14.89 -26.10
C MET A 1 -8.75 13.78 -25.27
N HIS A 2 -7.93 14.08 -24.25
CA HIS A 2 -7.49 13.03 -23.32
C HIS A 2 -8.64 12.67 -22.37
N THR A 3 -8.83 11.38 -22.09
CA THR A 3 -9.89 10.88 -21.20
C THR A 3 -9.39 10.93 -19.74
N PHE A 4 -10.27 11.29 -18.80
CA PHE A 4 -9.99 11.18 -17.37
C PHE A 4 -10.47 9.81 -16.88
N TYR A 5 -9.61 9.05 -16.22
CA TYR A 5 -9.91 7.70 -15.73
C TYR A 5 -10.05 7.67 -14.21
N THR A 6 -11.05 6.95 -13.72
CA THR A 6 -11.20 6.68 -12.28
C THR A 6 -11.11 5.19 -12.02
N ILE A 7 -10.14 4.79 -11.22
CA ILE A 7 -9.85 3.41 -10.82
C ILE A 7 -10.27 3.27 -9.36
N ARG A 8 -11.20 2.37 -9.04
CA ARG A 8 -11.75 2.22 -7.69
C ARG A 8 -11.39 0.88 -7.07
N TYR A 9 -10.92 0.90 -5.82
CA TYR A 9 -10.77 -0.27 -4.98
C TYR A 9 -11.70 -0.17 -3.77
N PRO A 10 -12.56 -1.18 -3.51
CA PRO A 10 -12.85 -2.29 -4.40
C PRO A 10 -13.55 -1.85 -5.69
N SER A 11 -13.47 -2.67 -6.75
CA SER A 11 -14.07 -2.36 -8.05
C SER A 11 -15.60 -2.31 -7.95
N SER A 12 -16.22 -1.36 -8.66
CA SER A 12 -17.68 -1.20 -8.68
C SER A 12 -18.38 -2.09 -9.72
N THR A 13 -17.62 -2.84 -10.52
CA THR A 13 -18.16 -3.72 -11.59
C THR A 13 -18.61 -5.07 -11.02
N ALA A 14 -19.49 -5.02 -10.03
CA ALA A 14 -20.18 -6.16 -9.47
C ALA A 14 -21.26 -6.65 -10.44
N ALA A 15 -20.82 -7.32 -11.51
CA ALA A 15 -21.68 -8.19 -12.31
C ALA A 15 -20.96 -9.52 -12.47
N LYS A 16 -21.37 -10.48 -11.63
CA LYS A 16 -21.00 -11.91 -11.61
C LYS A 16 -19.71 -12.24 -10.86
N GLY A 17 -19.95 -12.54 -9.57
CA GLY A 17 -19.14 -13.30 -8.62
C GLY A 17 -17.85 -13.91 -9.15
N ILE A 18 -16.74 -13.32 -8.72
CA ILE A 18 -15.55 -13.95 -8.15
C ILE A 18 -14.61 -12.77 -7.81
N GLY A 19 -14.48 -12.47 -6.51
CA GLY A 19 -13.41 -11.62 -5.97
C GLY A 19 -13.68 -10.12 -5.85
N ASP A 20 -14.77 -9.71 -5.20
CA ASP A 20 -14.90 -8.31 -4.75
C ASP A 20 -14.12 -8.11 -3.44
N GLY A 21 -13.10 -7.26 -3.47
CA GLY A 21 -12.35 -6.88 -2.27
C GLY A 21 -13.25 -6.15 -1.26
N LEU A 22 -12.97 -6.28 0.03
CA LEU A 22 -13.56 -5.43 1.06
C LEU A 22 -12.82 -4.10 1.17
N PRO A 23 -13.47 -3.00 1.64
CA PRO A 23 -12.78 -1.77 1.99
C PRO A 23 -11.61 -2.03 2.93
N ILE A 24 -10.52 -1.29 2.74
CA ILE A 24 -9.27 -1.52 3.47
C ILE A 24 -9.45 -1.10 4.92
N ARG A 25 -9.28 -2.03 5.87
CA ARG A 25 -9.41 -1.72 7.30
C ARG A 25 -8.05 -1.33 7.87
N VAL A 26 -7.98 -0.19 8.54
CA VAL A 26 -6.73 0.37 9.05
C VAL A 26 -6.90 1.02 10.42
N THR A 27 -5.93 0.81 11.30
CA THR A 27 -5.87 1.51 12.59
C THR A 27 -5.06 2.81 12.49
N ASN A 28 -5.14 3.70 13.48
CA ASN A 28 -4.33 4.92 13.47
C ASN A 28 -2.83 4.59 13.47
N LYS A 29 -2.42 3.59 14.25
CA LYS A 29 -1.01 3.16 14.33
C LYS A 29 -0.43 2.76 12.97
N ALA A 30 -1.22 2.12 12.11
CA ALA A 30 -0.78 1.64 10.80
C ALA A 30 -1.11 2.58 9.64
N MET A 31 -1.82 3.68 9.88
CA MET A 31 -2.33 4.60 8.86
C MET A 31 -1.22 5.12 7.94
N GLU A 32 -0.16 5.66 8.51
CA GLU A 32 0.98 6.17 7.75
C GLU A 32 1.61 5.06 6.89
N SER A 33 1.94 3.92 7.50
CA SER A 33 2.53 2.78 6.79
C SER A 33 1.67 2.33 5.61
N LEU A 34 0.34 2.27 5.77
CA LEU A 34 -0.57 1.84 4.72
C LEU A 34 -0.66 2.85 3.57
N LEU A 35 -0.81 4.14 3.90
CA LEU A 35 -0.91 5.20 2.90
C LEU A 35 0.40 5.31 2.10
N PHE A 36 1.55 5.25 2.75
CA PHE A 36 2.86 5.20 2.08
C PHE A 36 2.99 3.97 1.17
N CYS A 37 2.62 2.79 1.66
CA CYS A 37 2.63 1.54 0.90
C CYS A 37 1.82 1.66 -0.41
N ILE A 38 0.59 2.15 -0.33
CA ILE A 38 -0.30 2.34 -1.50
C ILE A 38 0.27 3.37 -2.46
N VAL A 39 0.63 4.55 -1.95
CA VAL A 39 1.00 5.70 -2.78
C VAL A 39 2.36 5.50 -3.45
N HIS A 40 3.35 4.98 -2.73
CA HIS A 40 4.66 4.69 -3.32
C HIS A 40 4.58 3.56 -4.36
N SER A 41 3.69 2.59 -4.17
CA SER A 41 3.45 1.56 -5.19
C SER A 41 2.88 2.18 -6.47
N ILE A 42 1.92 3.11 -6.36
CA ILE A 42 1.37 3.84 -7.52
C ILE A 42 2.45 4.71 -8.19
N GLU A 43 3.25 5.43 -7.40
CA GLU A 43 4.35 6.26 -7.92
C GLU A 43 5.38 5.42 -8.67
N PHE A 44 5.71 4.24 -8.15
CA PHE A 44 6.66 3.33 -8.79
C PHE A 44 6.15 2.85 -10.16
N GLN A 45 4.84 2.52 -10.27
CA GLN A 45 4.23 2.12 -11.54
C GLN A 45 4.05 3.29 -12.53
N SER A 46 4.12 4.54 -12.06
CA SER A 46 3.90 5.71 -12.89
C SER A 46 5.15 6.05 -13.71
N PRO A 47 5.03 6.44 -15.00
CA PRO A 47 6.16 6.70 -15.88
C PRO A 47 6.79 8.09 -15.67
N LEU A 48 6.92 8.54 -14.41
CA LEU A 48 7.65 9.76 -14.11
C LEU A 48 9.14 9.51 -14.41
N GLN A 49 9.61 9.99 -15.56
CA GLN A 49 11.04 10.17 -15.79
C GLN A 49 11.57 11.18 -14.76
N PRO A 50 12.76 10.96 -14.20
CA PRO A 50 13.39 11.94 -13.32
C PRO A 50 13.50 13.31 -14.03
N LEU A 51 13.27 14.39 -13.28
CA LEU A 51 13.58 15.72 -13.76
C LEU A 51 15.10 15.79 -13.94
N LYS A 52 15.60 15.93 -15.17
CA LYS A 52 16.93 16.49 -15.35
C LYS A 52 16.88 17.96 -14.89
N PRO A 53 17.62 18.39 -13.86
CA PRO A 53 18.01 19.79 -13.80
C PRO A 53 18.96 20.00 -14.98
N HIS A 54 18.46 20.58 -16.07
CA HIS A 54 19.32 21.04 -17.15
C HIS A 54 20.09 22.29 -16.67
N LEU A 55 21.12 22.11 -15.85
CA LEU A 55 22.06 23.17 -15.51
C LEU A 55 23.27 23.05 -16.44
N SER A 56 23.35 23.96 -17.40
CA SER A 56 24.63 24.42 -17.98
C SER A 56 24.39 25.62 -18.89
N SER A 57 24.10 26.77 -18.27
CA SER A 57 24.42 28.05 -18.89
C SER A 57 25.82 28.45 -18.41
N THR A 58 26.77 28.30 -19.34
CA THR A 58 27.93 29.17 -19.56
C THR A 58 29.06 29.18 -18.52
N ASN A 59 30.05 28.31 -18.75
CA ASN A 59 31.49 28.61 -18.90
C ASN A 59 32.40 27.58 -18.24
N SER A 60 32.72 26.51 -18.96
CA SER A 60 33.98 25.81 -18.76
C SER A 60 34.34 24.99 -19.99
N THR A 61 35.48 25.38 -20.55
CA THR A 61 36.22 24.81 -21.66
C THR A 61 36.53 23.33 -21.50
N ASN A 62 36.48 22.62 -22.63
CA ASN A 62 37.20 21.37 -22.94
C ASN A 62 37.05 20.20 -21.94
N SER A 63 36.16 19.27 -22.27
CA SER A 63 36.48 17.84 -22.18
C SER A 63 35.57 17.05 -23.13
N LYS A 64 36.19 16.35 -24.09
CA LYS A 64 35.58 15.26 -24.83
C LYS A 64 35.28 14.13 -23.82
N ASN A 65 34.06 14.04 -23.34
CA ASN A 65 33.56 12.80 -22.74
C ASN A 65 32.31 12.36 -23.49
N ASN A 66 32.37 11.13 -24.00
CA ASN A 66 31.26 10.41 -24.58
C ASN A 66 30.04 10.48 -23.65
N SER A 67 29.07 11.31 -23.99
CA SER A 67 27.76 11.30 -23.36
C SER A 67 26.97 10.12 -23.90
N SER A 68 27.17 8.93 -23.31
CA SER A 68 26.13 7.92 -23.34
C SER A 68 24.90 8.54 -22.68
N ASN A 69 23.83 8.68 -23.45
CA ASN A 69 22.49 8.96 -22.94
C ASN A 69 22.09 7.78 -22.03
N GLU A 70 22.60 7.74 -20.80
CA GLU A 70 22.00 6.91 -19.76
C GLU A 70 20.63 7.50 -19.47
N GLU A 71 19.61 6.85 -20.02
CA GLU A 71 18.26 6.95 -19.50
C GLU A 71 18.36 6.63 -18.00
N GLU A 72 18.16 7.64 -17.16
CA GLU A 72 18.21 7.48 -15.72
C GLU A 72 16.97 6.67 -15.31
N TYR A 73 17.16 5.34 -15.22
CA TYR A 73 16.12 4.41 -14.85
C TYR A 73 15.74 4.61 -13.39
N VAL A 74 14.44 4.41 -13.08
CA VAL A 74 13.94 4.42 -11.71
C VAL A 74 14.58 3.28 -10.93
N VAL A 75 15.27 3.60 -9.83
CA VAL A 75 15.90 2.60 -8.97
C VAL A 75 14.85 2.04 -8.00
N PRO A 76 14.55 0.73 -8.05
CA PRO A 76 13.60 0.09 -7.14
C PRO A 76 14.21 -0.10 -5.74
N VAL A 77 13.43 0.19 -4.71
CA VAL A 77 13.75 -0.11 -3.32
C VAL A 77 12.65 -0.98 -2.74
N VAL A 78 13.04 -2.12 -2.16
CA VAL A 78 12.12 -3.02 -1.47
C VAL A 78 11.94 -2.56 -0.03
N ASN A 79 10.69 -2.30 0.36
CA ASN A 79 10.30 -1.89 1.70
C ASN A 79 9.45 -2.98 2.36
N THR A 80 9.56 -3.12 3.67
CA THR A 80 8.77 -4.06 4.48
C THR A 80 8.17 -3.31 5.67
N SER A 81 6.86 -3.44 5.91
CA SER A 81 6.23 -2.85 7.09
C SER A 81 5.76 -3.90 8.09
N LEU A 82 6.31 -3.85 9.31
CA LEU A 82 5.88 -4.68 10.44
C LEU A 82 4.42 -4.38 10.83
N LEU A 83 4.01 -3.10 10.74
CA LEU A 83 2.66 -2.65 11.09
C LEU A 83 1.58 -3.15 10.13
N LEU A 84 2.00 -3.61 8.95
CA LEU A 84 1.14 -4.18 7.92
C LEU A 84 1.30 -5.72 7.84
N GLY A 85 1.76 -6.37 8.92
CA GLY A 85 1.92 -7.83 8.93
C GLY A 85 3.04 -8.32 8.00
N ASN A 86 4.16 -7.60 7.98
CA ASN A 86 5.34 -7.89 7.14
C ASN A 86 5.04 -7.87 5.63
N VAL A 87 4.11 -7.02 5.20
CA VAL A 87 3.89 -6.78 3.78
C VAL A 87 5.10 -6.09 3.18
N THR A 88 5.58 -6.65 2.07
CA THR A 88 6.63 -6.09 1.23
C THR A 88 6.04 -5.35 0.05
N TYR A 89 6.62 -4.22 -0.31
CA TYR A 89 6.25 -3.44 -1.49
C TYR A 89 7.47 -2.77 -2.10
N VAL A 90 7.37 -2.41 -3.39
CA VAL A 90 8.44 -1.74 -4.13
C VAL A 90 8.12 -0.27 -4.24
N ALA A 91 9.11 0.56 -3.98
CA ALA A 91 9.05 2.01 -4.08
C ALA A 91 10.24 2.51 -4.89
N ARG A 92 10.24 3.81 -5.21
CA ARG A 92 11.41 4.49 -5.76
C ARG A 92 12.41 4.77 -4.64
N SER A 93 13.71 4.84 -4.96
CA SER A 93 14.70 5.40 -4.03
C SER A 93 14.45 6.88 -3.75
N ASP A 94 14.10 7.61 -4.81
CA ASP A 94 13.94 9.05 -4.79
C ASP A 94 12.49 9.41 -5.13
N HIS A 95 11.79 9.92 -4.13
CA HIS A 95 10.39 10.28 -4.22
C HIS A 95 10.21 11.74 -4.62
N ASN A 96 9.13 12.04 -5.35
CA ASN A 96 8.80 13.42 -5.66
C ASN A 96 8.43 14.20 -4.38
N GLN A 97 9.10 15.32 -4.12
CA GLN A 97 8.86 16.11 -2.90
C GLN A 97 7.41 16.63 -2.79
N THR A 98 6.77 16.95 -3.92
CA THR A 98 5.36 17.39 -3.94
C THR A 98 4.44 16.24 -3.54
N LEU A 99 4.74 15.02 -4.00
CA LEU A 99 4.03 13.82 -3.59
C LEU A 99 4.16 13.60 -2.09
N LEU A 100 5.38 13.64 -1.54
CA LEU A 100 5.62 13.44 -0.11
C LEU A 100 4.86 14.45 0.75
N ILE A 101 4.82 15.73 0.33
CA ILE A 101 4.07 16.77 1.04
C ILE A 101 2.57 16.46 1.02
N SER A 102 2.01 16.08 -0.13
CA SER A 102 0.59 15.74 -0.25
C SER A 102 0.23 14.50 0.55
N LEU A 103 1.10 13.48 0.51
CA LEU A 103 0.93 12.23 1.23
C LEU A 103 0.93 12.45 2.74
N ARG A 104 1.86 13.25 3.28
CA ARG A 104 1.89 13.60 4.71
C ARG A 104 0.60 14.31 5.14
N LYS A 105 0.13 15.29 4.36
CA LYS A 105 -1.16 15.96 4.62
C LYS A 105 -2.33 14.98 4.62
N ALA A 106 -2.33 14.02 3.70
CA ALA A 106 -3.36 12.99 3.64
C ALA A 106 -3.32 12.06 4.86
N VAL A 107 -2.13 11.69 5.34
CA VAL A 107 -1.95 10.94 6.59
C VAL A 107 -2.51 11.73 7.78
N ASP A 108 -2.12 13.00 7.92
CA ASP A 108 -2.60 13.87 9.00
C ASP A 108 -4.13 13.98 8.96
N ALA A 109 -4.71 14.16 7.77
CA ALA A 109 -6.16 14.23 7.58
C ALA A 109 -6.84 12.91 7.96
N ALA A 110 -6.33 11.75 7.53
CA ALA A 110 -6.90 10.44 7.89
C ALA A 110 -6.82 10.16 9.40
N CYS A 111 -5.70 10.53 10.03
CA CYS A 111 -5.51 10.43 11.48
C CYS A 111 -6.46 11.36 12.24
N ALA A 112 -6.79 12.53 11.70
CA ALA A 112 -7.71 13.49 12.30
C ALA A 112 -9.20 13.08 12.23
N ILE A 113 -9.59 12.15 11.35
CA ILE A 113 -11.00 11.70 11.27
C ILE A 113 -11.40 11.03 12.60
N PRO A 114 -12.37 11.58 13.35
CA PRO A 114 -12.78 10.99 14.61
C PRO A 114 -13.61 9.72 14.36
N ILE A 115 -13.36 8.66 15.14
CA ILE A 115 -14.28 7.53 15.21
C ILE A 115 -15.38 7.93 16.22
N PRO A 116 -16.67 7.99 15.83
CA PRO A 116 -17.74 8.36 16.76
C PRO A 116 -17.76 7.43 17.97
N GLU A 117 -18.05 7.96 19.17
CA GLU A 117 -17.97 7.18 20.42
C GLU A 117 -18.83 5.90 20.40
N LYS A 118 -19.98 5.96 19.75
CA LYS A 118 -20.94 4.85 19.60
C LYS A 118 -20.60 3.89 18.46
N LYS A 119 -19.52 4.15 17.72
CA LYS A 119 -19.05 3.33 16.60
C LYS A 119 -17.63 2.84 16.88
N ASN A 120 -17.32 1.70 16.25
CA ASN A 120 -15.98 1.11 16.29
C ASN A 120 -15.14 1.46 15.06
N GLN A 121 -15.76 2.13 14.09
CA GLN A 121 -15.15 2.43 12.81
C GLN A 121 -15.79 3.64 12.11
N VAL A 122 -15.04 4.26 11.21
CA VAL A 122 -15.49 5.36 10.34
C VAL A 122 -14.97 5.15 8.91
N PRO A 123 -15.83 5.21 7.87
CA PRO A 123 -15.39 5.06 6.49
C PRO A 123 -14.78 6.36 5.95
N PHE A 124 -13.79 6.21 5.07
CA PHE A 124 -13.19 7.31 4.34
C PHE A 124 -12.64 6.82 3.00
N GLU A 125 -12.30 7.74 2.10
CA GLU A 125 -11.63 7.44 0.84
C GLU A 125 -10.24 8.07 0.83
N LEU A 126 -9.24 7.28 0.44
CA LEU A 126 -7.95 7.78 -0.03
C LEU A 126 -8.05 8.00 -1.54
N ARG A 127 -7.69 9.19 -2.01
CA ARG A 127 -7.65 9.53 -3.43
C ARG A 127 -6.24 9.93 -3.83
N VAL A 128 -5.73 9.25 -4.85
CA VAL A 128 -4.43 9.53 -5.46
C VAL A 128 -4.70 9.95 -6.89
N ARG A 129 -4.27 11.15 -7.26
CA ARG A 129 -4.49 11.71 -8.60
C ARG A 129 -3.15 11.95 -9.27
N LEU A 130 -3.08 11.57 -10.53
CA LEU A 130 -2.02 12.03 -11.42
C LEU A 130 -2.59 13.18 -12.26
N LEU A 131 -1.97 14.35 -12.13
CA LEU A 131 -2.36 15.58 -12.79
C LEU A 131 -1.31 15.95 -13.85
N ARG A 132 -1.75 16.51 -14.97
CA ARG A 132 -0.87 17.17 -15.95
C ARG A 132 -0.90 18.67 -15.72
N ARG A 133 0.28 19.28 -15.51
CA ARG A 133 0.49 20.73 -15.61
C ARG A 133 0.34 21.15 -17.06
N GLN A 134 -0.63 22.00 -17.33
CA GLN A 134 -0.74 22.72 -18.58
C GLN A 134 -0.20 24.13 -18.37
N ARG A 135 0.81 24.50 -19.14
CA ARG A 135 1.39 25.84 -19.10
C ARG A 135 0.60 26.72 -20.05
N GLY A 136 -0.41 27.41 -19.53
CA GLY A 136 -1.08 28.50 -20.23
C GLY A 136 -0.22 29.76 -20.24
N TRP A 137 -0.51 30.69 -21.15
CA TRP A 137 0.21 31.96 -21.26
C TRP A 137 0.02 32.86 -20.02
N LEU A 138 -1.10 32.70 -19.28
CA LEU A 138 -1.41 33.47 -18.06
C LEU A 138 -1.78 32.63 -16.83
N TRP A 139 -1.98 31.31 -16.95
CA TRP A 139 -2.47 30.47 -15.86
C TRP A 139 -1.78 29.11 -15.85
N HIS A 140 -1.47 28.61 -14.65
CA HIS A 140 -1.10 27.22 -14.43
C HIS A 140 -2.36 26.42 -14.17
N GLU A 141 -2.86 25.74 -15.19
CA GLU A 141 -4.00 24.83 -15.05
C GLU A 141 -3.47 23.41 -14.84
N SER A 142 -4.04 22.69 -13.88
CA SER A 142 -3.71 21.28 -13.65
C SER A 142 -4.92 20.44 -14.03
N ARG A 143 -4.72 19.51 -14.95
CA ARG A 143 -5.78 18.64 -15.47
C ARG A 143 -5.60 17.21 -14.94
N PRO A 144 -6.62 16.59 -14.34
CA PRO A 144 -6.50 15.21 -13.89
C PRO A 144 -6.46 14.25 -15.08
N LEU A 145 -5.55 13.28 -15.02
CA LEU A 145 -5.39 12.21 -16.00
C LEU A 145 -6.02 10.91 -15.48
N VAL A 146 -5.65 10.55 -14.26
CA VAL A 146 -6.16 9.36 -13.57
C VAL A 146 -6.33 9.65 -12.09
N GLU A 147 -7.36 9.05 -11.50
CA GLU A 147 -7.62 9.05 -10.07
C GLU A 147 -7.78 7.60 -9.59
N TRP A 148 -6.95 7.18 -8.64
CA TRP A 148 -7.16 5.97 -7.86
C TRP A 148 -7.92 6.33 -6.58
N VAL A 149 -9.04 5.66 -6.35
CA VAL A 149 -9.87 5.84 -5.15
C VAL A 149 -9.89 4.53 -4.37
N PHE A 150 -9.37 4.56 -3.15
CA PHE A 150 -9.40 3.43 -2.24
C PHE A 150 -10.41 3.69 -1.14
N ARG A 151 -11.43 2.83 -1.05
CA ARG A 151 -12.36 2.84 0.07
C ARG A 151 -11.68 2.21 1.28
N MET A 152 -11.73 2.93 2.39
CA MET A 152 -11.06 2.58 3.62
C MET A 152 -12.02 2.68 4.80
N ILE A 153 -11.71 1.92 5.84
CA ILE A 153 -12.42 1.92 7.11
C ILE A 153 -11.36 2.11 8.19
N LYS A 154 -11.41 3.27 8.86
CA LYS A 154 -10.60 3.53 10.03
C LYS A 154 -11.25 2.83 11.22
N THR A 155 -10.48 2.03 11.95
CA THR A 155 -10.94 1.24 13.11
C THR A 155 -10.18 1.63 14.37
N ARG A 156 -10.74 1.29 15.54
CA ARG A 156 -10.04 1.41 16.82
C ARG A 156 -8.90 0.38 16.89
N GLU A 157 -7.87 0.68 17.68
CA GLU A 157 -6.66 -0.15 17.79
C GLU A 157 -6.93 -1.60 18.28
N GLU A 158 -7.99 -1.78 19.07
CA GLU A 158 -8.45 -3.08 19.59
C GLU A 158 -8.80 -4.09 18.49
N PHE A 159 -9.00 -3.64 17.25
CA PHE A 159 -9.32 -4.47 16.08
C PHE A 159 -8.11 -4.75 15.18
N SER A 160 -6.88 -4.51 15.66
CA SER A 160 -5.66 -4.81 14.91
C SER A 160 -5.43 -6.31 14.75
N PHE A 161 -4.89 -6.72 13.60
CA PHE A 161 -4.39 -8.08 13.41
C PHE A 161 -3.26 -8.35 14.42
N PRO A 162 -3.23 -9.51 15.11
CA PRO A 162 -2.16 -9.81 16.05
C PRO A 162 -0.84 -9.91 15.26
N SER A 163 0.03 -8.92 15.42
CA SER A 163 1.43 -9.07 15.02
C SER A 163 1.99 -10.17 15.92
N SER A 164 2.34 -11.31 15.34
CA SER A 164 2.99 -12.41 16.06
C SER A 164 4.28 -11.90 16.68
N HIS A 165 4.20 -11.45 17.92
CA HIS A 165 5.34 -11.22 18.79
C HIS A 165 5.95 -12.59 19.06
N THR A 166 7.09 -12.87 18.44
CA THR A 166 8.05 -13.83 18.94
C THR A 166 8.61 -13.32 20.28
N ASP A 167 7.81 -13.44 21.35
CA ASP A 167 8.30 -13.43 22.72
C ASP A 167 8.52 -14.90 23.14
N SER A 168 9.51 -15.54 22.50
CA SER A 168 9.89 -16.93 22.78
C SER A 168 11.40 -17.04 22.97
N SER A 169 12.00 -16.08 23.65
CA SER A 169 13.44 -16.10 23.89
C SER A 169 13.82 -15.32 25.14
N GLU A 170 13.25 -15.67 26.30
CA GLU A 170 13.86 -15.24 27.58
C GLU A 170 13.37 -15.99 28.84
N GLN A 171 13.09 -17.30 28.78
CA GLN A 171 12.91 -18.07 30.04
C GLN A 171 13.04 -19.58 29.92
N GLN A 172 14.15 -20.09 29.36
CA GLN A 172 14.54 -21.49 29.59
C GLN A 172 16.04 -21.71 29.31
N GLN A 173 16.89 -21.08 30.11
CA GLN A 173 18.32 -21.42 30.11
C GLN A 173 18.91 -21.32 31.51
N ARG A 174 18.41 -22.14 32.44
CA ARG A 174 19.15 -22.58 33.63
C ARG A 174 18.74 -24.01 34.01
N GLN A 175 19.76 -24.81 34.35
CA GLN A 175 19.81 -26.28 34.55
C GLN A 175 20.06 -27.03 33.23
N GLY A 176 21.12 -27.81 33.05
CA GLY A 176 22.12 -28.36 33.96
C GLY A 176 22.59 -29.68 33.33
N GLN A 177 23.90 -29.88 33.26
CA GLN A 177 24.62 -30.95 32.55
C GLN A 177 24.23 -32.39 32.94
N GLY A 178 24.35 -33.35 32.01
CA GLY A 178 24.52 -34.77 32.36
C GLY A 178 24.11 -35.83 31.32
N GLN A 179 25.08 -36.31 30.54
CA GLN A 179 25.31 -37.70 30.08
C GLN A 179 24.17 -38.59 29.49
N GLN A 180 24.42 -38.96 28.23
CA GLN A 180 24.45 -40.32 27.63
C GLN A 180 23.25 -41.32 27.70
N GLN A 181 23.04 -41.90 26.52
CA GLN A 181 22.57 -43.26 26.18
C GLN A 181 21.08 -43.55 25.93
N ARG A 182 20.82 -43.86 24.64
CA ARG A 182 20.03 -44.99 24.08
C ARG A 182 19.01 -45.67 25.01
N LEU A 183 17.75 -45.69 24.60
CA LEU A 183 16.95 -46.87 24.18
C LEU A 183 15.47 -46.46 23.95
N MET A 184 14.96 -46.74 22.74
CA MET A 184 13.53 -47.06 22.50
C MET A 184 13.26 -48.48 23.03
N PRO A 185 12.03 -49.04 23.07
CA PRO A 185 10.68 -48.51 22.81
C PRO A 185 9.66 -48.88 23.93
N HIS A 186 8.41 -48.40 23.88
CA HIS A 186 7.25 -49.30 24.15
C HIS A 186 5.92 -48.72 23.66
N LEU A 187 5.18 -49.58 22.93
CA LEU A 187 3.78 -49.44 22.55
C LEU A 187 2.85 -49.52 23.78
N SER A 188 1.72 -48.81 23.77
CA SER A 188 0.36 -49.43 23.68
C SER A 188 -0.80 -48.52 24.11
N SER A 189 -1.71 -48.29 23.15
CA SER A 189 -3.13 -48.72 23.17
C SER A 189 -4.17 -48.13 24.15
N LYS A 190 -5.27 -47.65 23.52
CA LYS A 190 -6.71 -47.67 23.90
C LYS A 190 -7.24 -46.52 24.78
N LYS A 191 -8.12 -45.65 24.24
CA LYS A 191 -9.63 -45.70 24.17
C LYS A 191 -10.25 -45.49 25.57
N THR A 192 -11.26 -44.67 25.86
CA THR A 192 -12.36 -44.00 25.12
C THR A 192 -13.14 -43.12 26.10
N SER A 193 -13.66 -41.96 25.69
CA SER A 193 -15.03 -41.47 25.98
C SER A 193 -15.25 -40.23 25.09
N ALA A 194 -16.06 -40.28 24.03
CA ALA A 194 -17.53 -40.27 24.02
C ALA A 194 -18.12 -39.08 24.79
N PHE A 195 -18.19 -37.93 24.13
CA PHE A 195 -19.35 -37.05 24.26
C PHE A 195 -19.83 -36.68 22.86
N ALA A 196 -20.98 -37.25 22.51
CA ALA A 196 -21.83 -36.76 21.45
C ALA A 196 -22.37 -35.39 21.88
N GLY A 197 -22.44 -34.45 20.94
CA GLY A 197 -23.11 -33.18 21.20
C GLY A 197 -22.87 -32.13 20.14
N SER A 198 -23.94 -31.84 19.41
CA SER A 198 -24.18 -30.55 18.76
C SER A 198 -23.44 -30.25 17.47
N GLN A 199 -24.14 -30.52 16.37
CA GLN A 199 -24.25 -29.53 15.30
C GLN A 199 -24.46 -28.14 15.89
N THR A 200 -23.48 -27.27 15.72
CA THR A 200 -23.76 -25.85 15.58
C THR A 200 -22.88 -25.33 14.47
N ARG A 201 -23.48 -25.32 13.28
CA ARG A 201 -23.12 -24.49 12.14
C ARG A 201 -23.19 -23.03 12.60
N ILE A 202 -22.18 -22.58 13.33
CA ILE A 202 -21.97 -21.16 13.58
C ILE A 202 -21.33 -20.65 12.30
N GLN A 203 -22.10 -19.90 11.52
CA GLN A 203 -21.52 -18.94 10.60
C GLN A 203 -20.60 -18.08 11.47
N GLU A 204 -19.30 -18.33 11.42
CA GLU A 204 -18.32 -17.33 11.84
C GLU A 204 -18.61 -16.10 10.97
N GLU A 205 -19.33 -15.12 11.51
CA GLU A 205 -19.16 -13.74 11.11
C GLU A 205 -17.69 -13.44 11.35
N GLY A 206 -16.88 -13.70 10.33
CA GLY A 206 -15.43 -13.66 10.41
C GLY A 206 -14.98 -12.32 10.97
N ILE A 207 -14.22 -12.37 12.06
CA ILE A 207 -13.59 -11.19 12.63
C ILE A 207 -12.66 -10.63 11.54
N VAL A 208 -13.11 -9.59 10.83
CA VAL A 208 -12.29 -8.93 9.82
C VAL A 208 -11.31 -8.02 10.54
N TYR A 209 -10.09 -8.52 10.71
CA TYR A 209 -8.99 -7.80 11.34
C TYR A 209 -8.58 -6.56 10.53
N SER A 210 -8.14 -5.53 11.24
CA SER A 210 -7.53 -4.33 10.65
C SER A 210 -6.07 -4.60 10.34
N ASN A 211 -5.55 -3.95 9.29
CA ASN A 211 -4.18 -4.13 8.82
C ASN A 211 -3.90 -5.58 8.32
N ASP A 212 -4.92 -6.28 7.82
CA ASP A 212 -4.76 -7.65 7.30
C ASP A 212 -3.77 -7.67 6.12
N PRO A 213 -2.64 -8.39 6.24
CA PRO A 213 -1.63 -8.45 5.19
C PRO A 213 -2.16 -9.05 3.88
N ASN A 214 -3.16 -9.94 3.91
CA ASN A 214 -3.73 -10.52 2.70
C ASN A 214 -4.60 -9.52 1.94
N GLN A 215 -5.37 -8.71 2.68
CA GLN A 215 -6.09 -7.58 2.10
C GLN A 215 -5.12 -6.58 1.47
N ILE A 216 -4.04 -6.22 2.16
CA ILE A 216 -3.06 -5.25 1.65
C ILE A 216 -2.34 -5.80 0.41
N ARG A 217 -1.96 -7.09 0.39
CA ARG A 217 -1.40 -7.72 -0.82
C ARG A 217 -2.38 -7.69 -2.00
N SER A 218 -3.68 -7.90 -1.75
CA SER A 218 -4.72 -7.78 -2.78
C SER A 218 -4.79 -6.37 -3.35
N VAL A 219 -4.63 -5.33 -2.51
CA VAL A 219 -4.56 -3.93 -2.95
C VAL A 219 -3.33 -3.69 -3.84
N LEU A 220 -2.17 -4.21 -3.46
CA LEU A 220 -0.94 -4.07 -4.25
C LEU A 220 -1.05 -4.76 -5.61
N GLN A 221 -1.65 -5.96 -5.64
CA GLN A 221 -1.94 -6.67 -6.89
C GLN A 221 -2.94 -5.90 -7.76
N PHE A 222 -3.96 -5.30 -7.15
CA PHE A 222 -4.91 -4.43 -7.84
C PHE A 222 -4.21 -3.23 -8.50
N ILE A 223 -3.33 -2.54 -7.76
CA ILE A 223 -2.54 -1.42 -8.29
C ILE A 223 -1.72 -1.88 -9.50
N LEU A 224 -0.97 -2.97 -9.37
CA LEU A 224 -0.15 -3.50 -10.45
C LEU A 224 -0.99 -3.81 -11.70
N LYS A 225 -2.12 -4.50 -11.52
CA LYS A 225 -3.00 -4.89 -12.63
C LYS A 225 -3.59 -3.67 -13.35
N HIS A 226 -4.10 -2.69 -12.61
CA HIS A 226 -4.84 -1.58 -13.20
C HIS A 226 -3.99 -0.38 -13.61
N SER A 227 -2.72 -0.30 -13.18
CA SER A 227 -1.85 0.83 -13.56
C SER A 227 -1.54 0.84 -15.06
N TYR A 228 -1.46 -0.33 -15.71
CA TYR A 228 -1.17 -0.45 -17.15
C TYR A 228 -2.42 -0.68 -18.01
N GLU A 229 -3.48 -1.26 -17.46
CA GLU A 229 -4.74 -1.46 -18.20
C GLU A 229 -5.52 -0.15 -18.40
N ALA A 230 -5.49 0.76 -17.42
CA ALA A 230 -6.34 1.95 -17.42
C ALA A 230 -5.71 3.15 -18.14
N ILE A 231 -4.41 3.13 -18.37
CA ILE A 231 -3.69 4.27 -18.91
C ILE A 231 -2.97 3.78 -20.15
N ASP A 232 -3.53 4.10 -21.31
CA ASP A 232 -2.95 3.75 -22.60
C ASP A 232 -1.48 4.19 -22.60
N LEU A 233 -0.58 3.23 -22.80
CA LEU A 233 0.86 3.46 -22.84
C LEU A 233 1.23 4.55 -23.86
N ASN A 234 0.42 4.72 -24.92
CA ASN A 234 0.58 5.78 -25.91
C ASN A 234 0.20 7.18 -25.38
N SER A 235 -0.61 7.28 -24.32
CA SER A 235 -0.89 8.57 -23.66
C SER A 235 0.30 9.05 -22.84
N TYR A 236 1.15 8.13 -22.36
CA TYR A 236 2.30 8.49 -21.53
C TYR A 236 3.51 8.98 -22.31
N SER A 237 3.70 8.52 -23.54
CA SER A 237 4.74 9.03 -24.45
C SER A 237 4.57 10.52 -24.78
N ASP A 238 3.36 11.06 -24.62
CA ASP A 238 3.05 12.47 -24.89
C ASP A 238 3.44 13.41 -23.74
N PHE A 239 3.73 12.89 -22.54
CA PHE A 239 4.04 13.74 -21.38
C PHE A 239 5.55 13.97 -21.26
N ARG A 240 5.94 15.24 -21.20
CA ARG A 240 7.33 15.62 -20.93
C ARG A 240 7.66 15.40 -19.45
N SER A 241 8.91 15.05 -19.17
CA SER A 241 9.43 14.98 -17.79
C SER A 241 9.11 16.28 -17.04
N GLY A 242 8.50 16.17 -15.86
CA GLY A 242 8.08 17.29 -15.01
C GLY A 242 6.71 17.92 -15.29
N GLU A 243 5.95 17.44 -16.29
CA GLU A 243 4.56 17.87 -16.48
C GLU A 243 3.58 17.18 -15.52
N LEU A 244 3.98 16.07 -14.92
CA LEU A 244 3.10 15.25 -14.09
C LEU A 244 3.28 15.57 -12.60
N ILE A 245 2.18 15.77 -11.90
CA ILE A 245 2.12 16.00 -10.45
C ILE A 245 1.22 14.95 -9.82
N PHE A 246 1.60 14.48 -8.64
CA PHE A 246 0.68 13.78 -7.77
C PHE A 246 -0.07 14.73 -6.83
N ASP A 247 -1.35 14.45 -6.65
CA ASP A 247 -2.19 15.01 -5.59
C ASP A 247 -2.79 13.85 -4.79
N VAL A 248 -2.63 13.90 -3.48
CA VAL A 248 -3.10 12.87 -2.54
C VAL A 248 -4.01 13.54 -1.52
N SER A 249 -5.24 13.06 -1.42
CA SER A 249 -6.25 13.60 -0.51
C SER A 249 -7.06 12.51 0.17
N VAL A 250 -7.65 12.86 1.30
CA VAL A 250 -8.55 12.00 2.07
C VAL A 250 -9.90 12.69 2.19
N GLN A 251 -10.97 11.91 1.98
CA GLN A 251 -12.34 12.39 2.08
C GLN A 251 -13.15 11.49 3.02
N GLU A 252 -13.79 12.08 4.02
CA GLU A 252 -14.77 11.37 4.85
C GLU A 252 -16.01 11.02 4.02
N VAL A 253 -16.53 9.80 4.21
CA VAL A 253 -17.75 9.34 3.53
C VAL A 253 -18.87 9.33 4.56
N SER A 254 -19.88 10.18 4.37
CA SER A 254 -21.07 10.25 5.23
C SER A 254 -22.03 9.09 5.00
#